data_AF-A0A8J3ZNN7-F1
#
_entry.id   AF-A0A8J3ZNN7-F1
#
_cell.length_a   1.000
_cell.length_b   1.000
_cell.length_c   1.000
_cell.angle_alpha   90.00
_cell.angle_beta   90.00
_cell.angle_gamma   90.00
#
_symmetry.space_group_name_H-M   'P 1'
#
loop_
_entity.id
_entity.type
_entity.pdbx_description
1 polymer ?
#
loop_
_entity_poly.entity_id
_entity_poly.type
_entity_poly.pdbx_seq_one_letter_code
_entity_poly.pdbx_strand_id
1 'polypeptide(L)'
;MSHEEGDFRIATLSVVDADGSAGDGTTTAVLTVIRPDGTTTQPTVTPSDGGATHTAAAYEFTAAGEWVERWVVTGKGAGKQRTTLLVAPDPAAALTGMRVYATTTDYATYLLAAPPAGARRALAAASREVDRMLLTAIYDVDDDGLPTDADVAEAMKLATCAQAEYAKLTGDANLVGAGAITQVGLGSLSYTRAKAGVGVDGNPRWAQAAWDLLQQAGLTGHPVGEPGWIY
;
A
#
# COMPACT_ATOMS: atom_id res chain seq x y z
N MET A 1 -6.98 7.23 -4.23
CA MET A 1 -6.44 6.45 -3.09
C MET A 1 -6.45 4.99 -3.52
N SER A 2 -5.38 4.25 -3.24
CA SER A 2 -5.39 2.79 -3.36
C SER A 2 -6.22 2.21 -2.22
N HIS A 3 -7.17 1.32 -2.53
CA HIS A 3 -7.94 0.58 -1.53
C HIS A 3 -7.51 -0.89 -1.54
N GLU A 4 -7.52 -1.52 -0.38
CA GLU A 4 -7.27 -2.96 -0.22
C GLU A 4 -8.53 -3.65 0.35
N GLU A 5 -8.66 -4.94 0.09
CA GLU A 5 -9.68 -5.76 0.73
C GLU A 5 -9.49 -5.71 2.26
N GLY A 6 -10.58 -5.51 2.99
CA GLY A 6 -10.60 -5.22 4.43
C GLY A 6 -10.58 -3.73 4.79
N ASP A 7 -10.31 -2.82 3.83
CA ASP A 7 -10.42 -1.38 4.10
C ASP A 7 -11.89 -0.97 4.31
N PHE A 8 -12.10 -0.04 5.24
CA PHE A 8 -13.39 0.61 5.45
C PHE A 8 -13.47 1.93 4.69
N ARG A 9 -14.65 2.21 4.13
CA ARG A 9 -14.94 3.46 3.41
C ARG A 9 -16.20 4.13 3.92
N ILE A 10 -16.12 5.45 4.05
CA ILE A 10 -17.25 6.35 4.29
C ILE A 10 -17.39 7.22 3.04
N ALA A 11 -18.49 7.05 2.32
CA ALA A 11 -18.76 7.83 1.12
C ALA A 11 -19.55 9.10 1.47
N THR A 12 -19.11 10.23 0.92
CA THR A 12 -19.81 11.51 1.06
C THR A 12 -20.19 12.07 -0.30
N LEU A 13 -21.36 12.69 -0.37
CA LEU A 13 -21.85 13.40 -1.53
C LEU A 13 -22.31 14.79 -1.10
N SER A 14 -21.79 15.82 -1.77
CA SER A 14 -22.30 17.18 -1.63
C SER A 14 -23.20 17.48 -2.83
N VAL A 15 -24.44 17.86 -2.55
CA VAL A 15 -25.43 18.29 -3.53
C VAL A 15 -25.55 19.80 -3.39
N VAL A 16 -25.24 20.49 -4.49
CA VAL A 16 -25.48 21.92 -4.65
C VAL A 16 -26.40 22.09 -5.84
N ASP A 17 -27.38 22.97 -5.71
CA ASP A 17 -28.27 23.30 -6.80
C ASP A 17 -27.55 24.07 -7.91
N ALA A 18 -28.18 24.14 -9.09
CA ALA A 18 -27.66 24.88 -10.24
C ALA A 18 -27.51 26.39 -9.97
N ASP A 19 -28.21 26.92 -8.96
CA ASP A 19 -28.12 28.31 -8.49
C ASP A 19 -27.15 28.50 -7.31
N GLY A 20 -26.50 27.42 -6.85
CA GLY A 20 -25.56 27.43 -5.73
C GLY A 20 -26.20 27.40 -4.34
N SER A 21 -27.52 27.22 -4.24
CA SER A 21 -28.20 27.08 -2.95
C SER A 21 -28.03 25.68 -2.34
N ALA A 22 -27.99 25.63 -1.00
CA ALA A 22 -27.96 24.38 -0.23
C ALA A 22 -29.34 23.69 -0.24
N GLY A 23 -29.36 22.36 -0.06
CA GLY A 23 -30.57 21.55 -0.05
C GLY A 23 -31.68 22.09 0.86
N ASP A 24 -32.93 21.90 0.44
CA ASP A 24 -34.13 22.46 1.07
C ASP A 24 -34.82 21.50 2.08
N GLY A 25 -34.11 20.46 2.53
CA GLY A 25 -34.64 19.40 3.38
C GLY A 25 -35.52 18.37 2.66
N THR A 26 -35.88 18.59 1.39
CA THR A 26 -36.60 17.60 0.56
C THR A 26 -35.66 16.73 -0.27
N THR A 27 -34.38 17.11 -0.30
CA THR A 27 -33.32 16.39 -1.02
C THR A 27 -32.99 15.09 -0.30
N THR A 28 -33.03 13.99 -1.03
CA THR A 28 -32.78 12.65 -0.54
C THR A 28 -31.77 11.98 -1.47
N ALA A 29 -30.81 11.26 -0.90
CA ALA A 29 -29.81 10.56 -1.69
C ALA A 29 -29.69 9.12 -1.23
N VAL A 30 -29.59 8.21 -2.21
CA VAL A 30 -29.39 6.78 -1.98
C VAL A 30 -28.05 6.40 -2.60
N LEU A 31 -27.21 5.74 -1.82
CA LEU A 31 -25.98 5.10 -2.30
C LEU A 31 -26.27 3.62 -2.58
N THR A 32 -25.97 3.18 -3.80
CA THR A 32 -25.82 1.75 -4.12
C THR A 32 -24.34 1.47 -4.35
N VAL A 33 -23.77 0.57 -3.57
CA VAL A 33 -22.42 0.05 -3.74
C VAL A 33 -22.52 -1.25 -4.52
N ILE A 34 -21.88 -1.32 -5.69
CA ILE A 34 -21.83 -2.50 -6.55
C ILE A 34 -20.46 -3.14 -6.36
N ARG A 35 -20.46 -4.41 -5.98
CA ARG A 35 -19.27 -5.23 -5.76
C ARG A 35 -18.70 -5.76 -7.09
N PRO A 36 -17.45 -6.26 -7.10
CA PRO A 36 -16.83 -6.86 -8.28
C PRO A 36 -17.59 -8.07 -8.82
N ASP A 37 -18.28 -8.82 -7.96
CA ASP A 37 -19.14 -9.96 -8.32
C ASP A 37 -20.52 -9.54 -8.87
N GLY A 38 -20.78 -8.23 -8.97
CA GLY A 38 -22.05 -7.66 -9.42
C GLY A 38 -23.14 -7.59 -8.35
N THR A 39 -22.90 -8.11 -7.14
CA THR A 39 -23.83 -7.95 -6.03
C THR A 39 -23.88 -6.50 -5.55
N THR A 40 -25.00 -6.09 -4.95
CA THR A 40 -25.19 -4.71 -4.52
C THR A 40 -25.53 -4.63 -3.05
N THR A 41 -24.95 -3.66 -2.36
CA THR A 41 -25.31 -3.27 -1.00
C THR A 41 -25.76 -1.81 -0.97
N GLN A 42 -26.62 -1.47 -0.02
CA GLN A 42 -27.10 -0.10 0.20
C GLN A 42 -26.81 0.30 1.64
N PRO A 43 -25.68 0.98 1.89
CA PRO A 43 -25.39 1.55 3.19
C PRO A 43 -26.45 2.60 3.55
N THR A 44 -26.79 2.71 4.83
CA THR A 44 -27.67 3.78 5.32
C THR A 44 -27.02 5.14 5.04
N VAL A 45 -27.78 6.07 4.46
CA VAL A 45 -27.31 7.43 4.17
C VAL A 45 -27.97 8.41 5.13
N THR A 46 -27.17 9.23 5.79
CA THR A 46 -27.62 10.27 6.70
C THR A 46 -27.39 11.65 6.05
N PRO A 47 -28.45 12.45 5.84
CA PRO A 47 -28.29 13.83 5.40
C PRO A 47 -27.83 14.74 6.55
N SER A 48 -27.02 15.74 6.23
CA SER A 48 -26.65 16.86 7.10
C SER A 48 -26.79 18.18 6.33
N ASP A 49 -26.59 19.31 7.01
CA ASP A 49 -26.59 20.65 6.40
C ASP A 49 -27.87 20.96 5.60
N GLY A 50 -29.03 20.61 6.16
CA GLY A 50 -30.33 20.80 5.50
C GLY A 50 -30.56 19.90 4.27
N GLY A 51 -29.77 18.83 4.09
CA GLY A 51 -29.84 17.95 2.93
C GLY A 51 -28.87 18.33 1.81
N ALA A 52 -27.92 19.23 2.05
CA ALA A 52 -26.85 19.54 1.10
C ALA A 52 -25.71 18.50 1.13
N THR A 53 -25.47 17.86 2.27
CA THR A 53 -24.43 16.84 2.42
C THR A 53 -25.06 15.50 2.79
N HIS A 54 -24.69 14.44 2.09
CA HIS A 54 -25.15 13.08 2.36
C HIS A 54 -23.95 12.20 2.69
N THR A 55 -23.97 11.58 3.87
CA THR A 55 -22.89 10.70 4.34
C THR A 55 -23.42 9.29 4.51
N ALA A 56 -22.80 8.33 3.82
CA ALA A 56 -23.10 6.91 3.98
C ALA A 56 -22.47 6.35 5.26
N ALA A 57 -23.12 5.38 5.89
CA ALA A 57 -22.51 4.55 6.91
C ALA A 57 -21.26 3.86 6.36
N ALA A 58 -20.28 3.63 7.24
CA ALA A 58 -19.06 2.93 6.87
C ALA A 58 -19.39 1.53 6.33
N TYR A 59 -18.71 1.14 5.25
CA TYR A 59 -18.81 -0.19 4.68
C TYR A 59 -17.42 -0.72 4.36
N GLU A 60 -17.27 -2.04 4.38
CA GLU A 60 -15.99 -2.73 4.16
C GLU A 60 -15.87 -3.22 2.72
N PHE A 61 -14.66 -3.14 2.15
CA PHE A 61 -14.35 -3.81 0.90
C PHE A 61 -14.04 -5.28 1.14
N THR A 62 -15.03 -6.14 0.90
CA THR A 62 -14.92 -7.58 1.19
C THR A 62 -14.39 -8.41 0.02
N ALA A 63 -13.90 -7.77 -1.04
CA ALA A 63 -13.39 -8.46 -2.22
C ALA A 63 -12.45 -7.57 -3.03
N ALA A 64 -11.41 -8.16 -3.61
CA ALA A 64 -10.61 -7.54 -4.66
C ALA A 64 -11.41 -7.28 -5.94
N GLY A 65 -11.11 -6.17 -6.63
CA GLY A 65 -11.63 -5.88 -7.96
C GLY A 65 -12.20 -4.46 -8.11
N GLU A 66 -13.00 -4.26 -9.16
CA GLU A 66 -13.67 -2.99 -9.41
C GLU A 66 -14.95 -2.88 -8.59
N TRP A 67 -14.99 -1.90 -7.70
CA TRP A 67 -16.18 -1.50 -6.97
C TRP A 67 -16.76 -0.22 -7.58
N VAL A 68 -18.09 -0.11 -7.60
CA VAL A 68 -18.77 1.07 -8.15
C VAL A 68 -19.73 1.63 -7.12
N GLU A 69 -19.49 2.86 -6.70
CA GLU A 69 -20.45 3.66 -5.94
C GLU A 69 -21.38 4.38 -6.92
N ARG A 70 -22.68 4.18 -6.76
CA ARG A 70 -23.70 4.89 -7.53
C ARG A 70 -24.64 5.62 -6.59
N TRP A 71 -24.54 6.94 -6.61
CA TRP A 71 -25.47 7.84 -5.95
C TRP A 71 -26.64 8.16 -6.86
N VAL A 72 -27.84 8.13 -6.30
CA VAL A 72 -29.07 8.64 -6.91
C VAL A 72 -29.65 9.67 -5.95
N VAL A 73 -29.75 10.91 -6.41
CA VAL A 73 -30.35 12.03 -5.67
C VAL A 73 -31.75 12.27 -6.22
N THR A 74 -32.72 12.40 -5.31
CA THR A 74 -34.12 12.71 -5.59
C THR A 74 -34.53 13.98 -4.84
N GLY A 75 -35.39 14.79 -5.46
CA GLY A 75 -35.79 16.10 -4.94
C GLY A 75 -35.04 17.25 -5.65
N LYS A 76 -34.76 18.32 -4.92
CA LYS A 76 -33.90 19.42 -5.39
C LYS A 76 -32.49 18.88 -5.69
N GLY A 77 -31.82 19.38 -6.73
CA GLY A 77 -30.52 18.83 -7.15
C GLY A 77 -30.53 17.38 -7.66
N ALA A 78 -31.67 16.85 -8.12
CA ALA A 78 -31.78 15.47 -8.59
C ALA A 78 -30.75 15.12 -9.67
N GLY A 79 -30.12 13.95 -9.52
CA GLY A 79 -29.02 13.56 -10.38
C GLY A 79 -28.49 12.17 -10.06
N LYS A 80 -27.57 11.70 -10.90
CA LYS A 80 -26.85 10.45 -10.68
C LYS A 80 -25.36 10.74 -10.69
N GLN A 81 -24.65 10.24 -9.69
CA GLN A 81 -23.20 10.31 -9.63
C GLN A 81 -22.64 8.90 -9.52
N ARG A 82 -21.55 8.63 -10.26
CA ARG A 82 -20.86 7.35 -10.24
C ARG A 82 -19.39 7.57 -9.89
N THR A 83 -18.88 6.77 -8.99
CA THR A 83 -17.46 6.70 -8.65
C THR A 83 -16.99 5.26 -8.80
N THR A 84 -15.91 5.04 -9.54
CA THR A 84 -15.26 3.72 -9.64
C THR A 84 -14.08 3.66 -8.69
N LEU A 85 -13.96 2.57 -7.95
CA LEU A 85 -12.93 2.32 -6.94
C LEU A 85 -12.24 1.00 -7.27
N LEU A 86 -10.91 1.04 -7.35
CA LEU A 86 -10.10 -0.15 -7.59
C LEU A 86 -9.60 -0.65 -6.24
N VAL A 87 -10.02 -1.87 -5.88
CA VAL A 87 -9.66 -2.53 -4.64
C VAL A 87 -8.70 -3.67 -4.94
N ALA A 88 -7.54 -3.66 -4.31
CA ALA A 88 -6.55 -4.71 -4.43
C ALA A 88 -6.85 -5.86 -3.45
N PRO A 89 -6.45 -7.12 -3.74
CA PRO A 89 -6.67 -8.24 -2.82
C PRO A 89 -6.01 -8.06 -1.47
N ASP A 90 -6.53 -8.72 -0.44
CA ASP A 90 -5.92 -8.66 0.91
C ASP A 90 -4.48 -9.18 0.82
N PRO A 91 -3.48 -8.33 1.11
CA PRO A 91 -2.11 -8.78 1.09
C PRO A 91 -1.84 -9.83 2.16
N ALA A 92 -2.55 -9.89 3.29
CA ALA A 92 -2.31 -10.93 4.29
C ALA A 92 -2.71 -12.32 3.79
N ALA A 93 -3.91 -12.46 3.21
CA ALA A 93 -4.34 -13.70 2.57
C ALA A 93 -3.40 -14.13 1.42
N ALA A 94 -3.00 -13.20 0.56
CA ALA A 94 -2.10 -13.50 -0.57
C ALA A 94 -0.67 -13.88 -0.15
N LEU A 95 -0.26 -13.53 1.07
CA LEU A 95 1.07 -13.81 1.62
C LEU A 95 1.07 -15.00 2.59
N THR A 96 -0.06 -15.68 2.75
CA THR A 96 -0.14 -16.88 3.59
C THR A 96 0.79 -17.97 3.04
N GLY A 97 1.71 -18.46 3.88
CA GLY A 97 2.74 -19.44 3.51
C GLY A 97 4.00 -18.85 2.87
N MET A 98 4.09 -17.52 2.76
CA MET A 98 5.30 -16.84 2.31
C MET A 98 6.14 -16.38 3.50
N ARG A 99 7.46 -16.58 3.41
CA ARG A 99 8.41 -16.06 4.40
C ARG A 99 8.54 -14.55 4.27
N VAL A 100 8.19 -13.84 5.33
CA VAL A 100 8.31 -12.39 5.42
C VAL A 100 9.04 -12.07 6.71
N TYR A 101 10.24 -11.48 6.60
CA TYR A 101 11.14 -11.26 7.74
C TYR A 101 10.80 -10.02 8.58
N ALA A 102 9.90 -9.16 8.10
CA ALA A 102 9.52 -7.92 8.79
C ALA A 102 8.03 -7.64 8.71
N THR A 103 7.45 -7.16 9.80
CA THR A 103 6.05 -6.75 9.87
C THR A 103 5.88 -5.27 9.53
N THR A 104 4.63 -4.83 9.30
CA THR A 104 4.34 -3.40 9.12
C THR A 104 4.65 -2.57 10.37
N THR A 105 4.63 -3.19 11.56
CA THR A 105 5.03 -2.55 12.83
C THR A 105 6.54 -2.35 12.88
N ASP A 106 7.32 -3.35 12.45
CA ASP A 106 8.78 -3.23 12.35
C ASP A 106 9.17 -2.14 11.36
N TYR A 107 8.46 -2.06 10.24
CA TYR A 107 8.69 -1.03 9.25
C TYR A 107 8.32 0.37 9.75
N ALA A 108 7.22 0.50 10.50
CA ALA A 108 6.85 1.76 11.13
C ALA A 108 7.90 2.21 12.15
N THR A 109 8.42 1.25 12.93
CA THR A 109 9.50 1.49 13.91
C THR A 109 10.78 1.92 13.21
N TYR A 110 11.15 1.24 12.12
CA TYR A 110 12.32 1.56 11.31
C TYR A 110 12.23 2.96 10.67
N LEU A 111 11.05 3.31 10.12
CA LEU A 111 10.81 4.63 9.51
C LEU A 111 10.63 5.76 10.52
N LEU A 112 10.41 5.44 11.81
CA LEU A 112 9.95 6.37 12.84
C LEU A 112 8.70 7.15 12.39
N ALA A 113 7.83 6.50 11.61
CA ALA A 113 6.66 7.10 10.98
C ALA A 113 5.58 6.05 10.72
N ALA A 114 4.35 6.50 10.43
CA ALA A 114 3.29 5.61 9.99
C ALA A 114 3.73 4.87 8.71
N PRO A 115 3.48 3.55 8.61
CA PRO A 115 3.87 2.78 7.43
C PRO A 115 3.07 3.29 6.21
N PRO A 116 3.71 3.42 5.04
CA PRO A 116 3.01 3.86 3.84
C PRO A 116 1.95 2.84 3.39
N ALA A 117 0.96 3.29 2.63
CA ALA A 117 -0.02 2.39 2.00
C ALA A 117 0.68 1.30 1.18
N GLY A 118 0.18 0.06 1.25
CA GLY A 118 0.78 -1.09 0.59
C GLY A 118 2.08 -1.62 1.24
N ALA A 119 2.44 -1.17 2.45
CA ALA A 119 3.64 -1.61 3.16
C ALA A 119 3.75 -3.14 3.27
N ARG A 120 2.65 -3.86 3.51
CA ARG A 120 2.66 -5.32 3.63
C ARG A 120 3.15 -6.01 2.35
N ARG A 121 2.73 -5.51 1.18
CA ARG A 121 3.19 -6.00 -0.13
C ARG A 121 4.66 -5.66 -0.37
N ALA A 122 5.06 -4.44 -0.02
CA ALA A 122 6.44 -3.99 -0.19
C ALA A 122 7.41 -4.83 0.65
N LEU A 123 7.04 -5.13 1.90
CA LEU A 123 7.84 -5.98 2.79
C LEU A 123 7.95 -7.41 2.27
N ALA A 124 6.87 -8.02 1.80
CA ALA A 124 6.95 -9.35 1.22
C ALA A 124 7.83 -9.39 -0.04
N ALA A 125 7.69 -8.40 -0.92
CA ALA A 125 8.50 -8.32 -2.11
C ALA A 125 9.98 -8.09 -1.76
N ALA A 126 10.26 -7.25 -0.75
CA ALA A 126 11.60 -7.05 -0.19
C ALA A 126 12.18 -8.31 0.45
N SER A 127 11.39 -9.11 1.16
CA SER A 127 11.84 -10.39 1.73
C SER A 127 12.31 -11.37 0.65
N ARG A 128 11.67 -11.38 -0.54
CA ARG A 128 12.18 -12.18 -1.67
C ARG A 128 13.52 -11.69 -2.23
N GLU A 129 13.78 -10.39 -2.15
CA GLU A 129 15.10 -9.87 -2.52
C GLU A 129 16.14 -10.27 -1.49
N VAL A 130 15.80 -10.18 -0.20
CA VAL A 130 16.66 -10.65 0.90
C VAL A 130 16.95 -12.16 0.75
N ASP A 131 15.96 -13.00 0.44
CA ASP A 131 16.19 -14.42 0.13
C ASP A 131 17.21 -14.63 -0.99
N ARG A 132 17.19 -13.77 -2.02
CA ARG A 132 18.17 -13.84 -3.12
C ARG A 132 19.55 -13.36 -2.70
N MET A 133 19.66 -12.42 -1.77
CA MET A 133 20.94 -12.02 -1.18
C MET A 133 21.52 -13.16 -0.34
N LEU A 134 20.65 -13.95 0.30
CA LEU A 134 21.01 -15.05 1.21
C LEU A 134 21.21 -16.40 0.52
N LEU A 135 21.23 -16.47 -0.82
CA LEU A 135 21.25 -17.74 -1.57
C LEU A 135 22.38 -18.70 -1.14
N THR A 136 23.50 -18.18 -0.66
CA THR A 136 24.66 -18.97 -0.19
C THR A 136 24.90 -18.89 1.32
N ALA A 137 24.02 -18.20 2.06
CA ALA A 137 24.13 -18.06 3.51
C ALA A 137 23.74 -19.37 4.21
N ILE A 138 24.41 -19.69 5.32
CA ILE A 138 24.09 -20.85 6.16
C ILE A 138 23.75 -20.34 7.55
N TYR A 139 22.55 -20.64 8.04
CA TYR A 139 22.05 -20.26 9.36
C TYR A 139 20.96 -21.23 9.80
N ASP A 140 20.75 -21.35 11.10
CA ASP A 140 19.71 -22.21 11.67
C ASP A 140 18.33 -21.59 11.47
N VAL A 141 17.36 -22.43 11.13
CA VAL A 141 15.96 -22.01 10.86
C VAL A 141 14.96 -22.91 11.56
N ASP A 142 13.76 -22.38 11.81
CA ASP A 142 12.62 -23.12 12.36
C ASP A 142 11.83 -23.86 11.26
N ASP A 143 10.70 -24.46 11.64
CA ASP A 143 9.82 -25.21 10.73
C ASP A 143 9.18 -24.32 9.64
N ASP A 144 8.99 -23.03 9.92
CA ASP A 144 8.53 -22.03 8.96
C ASP A 144 9.68 -21.51 8.08
N GLY A 145 10.91 -21.87 8.44
CA GLY A 145 12.19 -21.50 7.86
C GLY A 145 12.58 -20.04 8.06
N LEU A 146 12.17 -19.49 9.20
CA LEU A 146 12.67 -18.24 9.75
C LEU A 146 13.93 -18.49 10.60
N PRO A 147 14.88 -17.54 10.64
CA PRO A 147 16.09 -17.71 11.44
C PRO A 147 15.79 -17.85 12.93
N THR A 148 16.42 -18.82 13.59
CA THR A 148 16.27 -19.05 15.04
C THR A 148 17.22 -18.23 15.89
N ASP A 149 18.34 -17.79 15.31
CA ASP A 149 19.28 -16.88 15.96
C ASP A 149 18.70 -15.45 15.95
N ALA A 150 18.64 -14.83 17.13
CA ALA A 150 18.05 -13.51 17.31
C ALA A 150 18.79 -12.41 16.52
N ASP A 151 20.12 -12.49 16.41
CA ASP A 151 20.92 -11.48 15.70
C ASP A 151 20.72 -11.62 14.18
N VAL A 152 20.62 -12.85 13.69
CA VAL A 152 20.30 -13.15 12.29
C VAL A 152 18.89 -12.69 11.94
N ALA A 153 17.92 -12.98 12.81
CA ALA A 153 16.53 -12.54 12.65
C ALA A 153 16.41 -11.02 12.60
N GLU A 154 17.09 -10.31 13.52
CA GLU A 154 17.10 -8.85 13.55
C GLU A 154 17.73 -8.26 12.28
N ALA A 155 18.85 -8.82 11.82
CA ALA A 155 19.52 -8.39 10.60
C ALA A 155 18.64 -8.56 9.36
N MET A 156 17.98 -9.72 9.20
CA MET A 156 17.06 -9.95 8.07
C MET A 156 15.82 -9.05 8.12
N LYS A 157 15.31 -8.77 9.33
CA LYS A 157 14.21 -7.82 9.56
C LYS A 157 14.60 -6.41 9.11
N LEU A 158 15.73 -5.90 9.59
CA LEU A 158 16.23 -4.57 9.23
C LEU A 158 16.58 -4.49 7.73
N ALA A 159 17.20 -5.52 7.17
CA ALA A 159 17.52 -5.58 5.74
C ALA A 159 16.25 -5.56 4.87
N THR A 160 15.19 -6.24 5.30
CA THR A 160 13.88 -6.22 4.62
C THR A 160 13.26 -4.82 4.66
N CYS A 161 13.30 -4.13 5.80
CA CYS A 161 12.82 -2.75 5.92
C CYS A 161 13.62 -1.79 5.02
N ALA A 162 14.95 -1.90 5.03
CA ALA A 162 15.84 -1.08 4.20
C ALA A 162 15.62 -1.31 2.69
N GLN A 163 15.42 -2.56 2.27
CA GLN A 163 15.11 -2.91 0.89
C GLN A 163 13.73 -2.36 0.46
N ALA A 164 12.72 -2.41 1.34
CA ALA A 164 11.40 -1.84 1.07
C ALA A 164 11.43 -0.31 0.94
N GLU A 165 12.23 0.38 1.78
CA GLU A 165 12.44 1.82 1.68
C GLU A 165 13.17 2.19 0.38
N TYR A 166 14.22 1.45 0.03
CA TYR A 166 14.97 1.68 -1.19
C TYR A 166 14.13 1.50 -2.46
N ALA A 167 13.32 0.44 -2.52
CA ALA A 167 12.36 0.24 -3.61
C ALA A 167 11.41 1.43 -3.79
N LYS A 168 10.94 2.00 -2.67
CA LYS A 168 10.09 3.21 -2.67
C LYS A 168 10.83 4.43 -3.21
N LEU A 169 12.07 4.66 -2.79
CA LEU A 169 12.89 5.80 -3.24
C LEU A 169 13.22 5.72 -4.73
N THR A 170 13.44 4.50 -5.23
CA THR A 170 13.88 4.24 -6.60
C THR A 170 12.73 4.05 -7.58
N GLY A 171 11.50 3.93 -7.08
CA GLY A 171 10.30 3.79 -7.90
C GLY A 171 10.19 2.42 -8.57
N ASP A 172 10.78 1.36 -7.98
CA ASP A 172 10.68 0.01 -8.51
C ASP A 172 9.23 -0.49 -8.37
N ALA A 173 8.49 -0.46 -9.49
CA ALA A 173 7.10 -0.87 -9.55
C ALA A 173 6.85 -2.35 -9.20
N ASN A 174 7.89 -3.20 -9.18
CA ASN A 174 7.76 -4.61 -8.80
C ASN A 174 7.79 -4.82 -7.28
N LEU A 175 8.32 -3.84 -6.52
CA LEU A 175 8.48 -3.87 -5.06
C LEU A 175 7.63 -2.80 -4.36
N VAL A 176 7.29 -1.71 -5.06
CA VAL A 176 6.30 -0.73 -4.63
C VAL A 176 4.95 -1.28 -5.04
N GLY A 177 4.18 -1.80 -4.07
CA GLY A 177 2.78 -2.19 -4.30
C GLY A 177 2.03 -1.12 -5.11
N ALA A 178 0.99 -1.51 -5.83
CA ALA A 178 0.26 -0.79 -6.89
C ALA A 178 -0.23 0.67 -6.63
N GLY A 179 0.30 1.41 -5.66
CA GLY A 179 0.15 2.84 -5.44
C GLY A 179 1.20 3.75 -6.11
N ALA A 180 2.11 3.21 -6.95
CA ALA A 180 3.09 4.03 -7.69
C ALA A 180 2.50 4.80 -8.89
N ILE A 181 1.18 4.88 -9.03
CA ILE A 181 0.50 5.83 -9.91
C ILE A 181 -0.21 6.86 -9.03
N THR A 182 0.51 7.93 -8.69
CA THR A 182 0.03 9.03 -7.84
C THR A 182 -0.65 10.16 -8.65
N GLN A 183 -0.98 9.93 -9.93
CA GLN A 183 -1.61 10.97 -10.76
C GLN A 183 -2.67 10.41 -11.72
N VAL A 184 -3.94 10.66 -11.40
CA VAL A 184 -5.02 10.78 -12.39
C VAL A 184 -5.50 12.21 -12.29
N GLY A 185 -5.32 12.97 -13.38
CA GLY A 185 -5.64 14.38 -13.42
C GLY A 185 -7.15 14.63 -13.42
N LEU A 186 -7.60 15.47 -12.50
CA LEU A 186 -8.78 16.31 -12.66
C LEU A 186 -8.27 17.75 -12.63
N GLY A 187 -8.31 18.44 -13.79
CA GLY A 187 -8.10 19.88 -13.88
C GLY A 187 -6.64 20.37 -13.92
N SER A 188 -6.07 20.45 -15.13
CA SER A 188 -5.10 21.46 -15.60
C SER A 188 -3.96 21.95 -14.69
N LEU A 189 -3.29 21.10 -13.91
CA LEU A 189 -1.92 21.37 -13.44
C LEU A 189 -1.06 20.11 -13.60
N SER A 190 -0.17 20.11 -14.60
CA SER A 190 0.77 19.02 -14.86
C SER A 190 2.08 19.25 -14.09
N TYR A 191 2.36 18.42 -13.08
CA TYR A 191 3.71 18.26 -12.54
C TYR A 191 4.37 17.05 -13.20
N THR A 192 5.28 17.30 -14.13
CA THR A 192 6.15 16.24 -14.68
C THR A 192 7.32 16.04 -13.72
N ARG A 193 7.30 14.96 -12.93
CA ARG A 193 8.55 14.46 -12.32
C ARG A 193 9.51 14.14 -13.46
N ALA A 194 10.74 14.64 -13.38
CA ALA A 194 11.77 14.31 -14.36
C ALA A 194 11.83 12.78 -14.55
N LYS A 195 11.61 12.35 -15.79
CA LYS A 195 11.72 10.96 -16.22
C LYS A 195 13.16 10.53 -15.93
N ALA A 196 13.36 9.61 -14.98
CA ALA A 196 14.63 8.89 -14.89
C ALA A 196 14.88 8.29 -16.29
N GLY A 197 15.99 8.70 -16.89
CA GLY A 197 16.34 8.33 -18.25
C GLY A 197 16.37 6.81 -18.40
N VAL A 198 15.77 6.33 -19.48
CA VAL A 198 15.97 4.96 -19.95
C VAL A 198 17.44 4.85 -20.36
N GLY A 199 18.20 4.01 -19.65
CA GLY A 199 19.55 3.58 -20.04
C GLY A 199 20.70 4.13 -19.20
N VAL A 200 20.83 3.65 -17.95
CA VAL A 200 22.11 3.37 -17.29
C VAL A 200 21.87 2.18 -16.36
N ASP A 201 22.64 1.10 -16.48
CA ASP A 201 22.77 0.03 -15.47
C ASP A 201 23.39 0.60 -14.18
N GLY A 202 22.68 1.50 -13.50
CA GLY A 202 23.28 2.41 -12.53
C GLY A 202 22.66 2.40 -11.14
N ASN A 203 21.53 1.72 -10.95
CA ASN A 203 20.95 1.57 -9.62
C ASN A 203 21.06 0.11 -9.21
N PRO A 204 21.79 -0.23 -8.13
CA PRO A 204 21.89 -1.60 -7.69
C PRO A 204 20.49 -2.13 -7.40
N ARG A 205 20.21 -3.37 -7.82
CA ARG A 205 18.90 -4.02 -7.55
C ARG A 205 18.61 -4.13 -6.04
N TRP A 206 19.66 -4.04 -5.24
CA TRP A 206 19.65 -4.19 -3.79
C TRP A 206 20.03 -2.89 -3.11
N ALA A 207 19.37 -2.59 -2.00
CA ALA A 207 19.74 -1.50 -1.13
C ALA A 207 21.12 -1.79 -0.53
N GLN A 208 22.06 -0.85 -0.66
CA GLN A 208 23.37 -0.98 -0.03
C GLN A 208 23.24 -1.18 1.48
N ALA A 209 22.32 -0.45 2.13
CA ALA A 209 22.04 -0.60 3.56
C ALA A 209 21.54 -2.00 3.92
N ALA A 210 20.71 -2.63 3.08
CA ALA A 210 20.26 -4.01 3.32
C ALA A 210 21.44 -4.99 3.23
N TRP A 211 22.30 -4.81 2.23
CA TRP A 211 23.52 -5.62 2.08
C TRP A 211 24.48 -5.46 3.25
N ASP A 212 24.72 -4.23 3.71
CA ASP A 212 25.63 -3.94 4.84
C ASP A 212 25.12 -4.54 6.16
N LEU A 213 23.81 -4.57 6.38
CA LEU A 213 23.20 -5.22 7.55
C LEU A 213 23.39 -6.75 7.52
N LEU A 214 23.21 -7.38 6.37
CA LEU A 214 23.44 -8.82 6.21
C LEU A 214 24.93 -9.18 6.33
N GLN A 215 25.83 -8.32 5.83
CA GLN A 215 27.28 -8.44 6.00
C GLN A 215 27.70 -8.40 7.47
N GLN A 216 27.15 -7.46 8.25
CA GLN A 216 27.46 -7.31 9.68
C GLN A 216 27.03 -8.55 10.49
N ALA A 217 25.95 -9.21 10.07
CA ALA A 217 25.50 -10.48 10.64
C ALA A 217 26.26 -11.72 10.12
N GLY A 218 27.27 -11.54 9.24
CA GLY A 218 28.09 -12.62 8.70
C GLY A 218 27.40 -13.46 7.61
N LEU A 219 26.26 -13.02 7.07
CA LEU A 219 25.42 -13.83 6.18
C LEU A 219 25.88 -13.82 4.71
N THR A 220 26.65 -12.83 4.29
CA THR A 220 27.07 -12.68 2.87
C THR A 220 28.56 -12.96 2.63
N GLY A 221 29.26 -13.49 3.63
CA GLY A 221 30.72 -13.63 3.65
C GLY A 221 31.40 -12.27 3.88
N HIS A 222 32.37 -12.22 4.81
CA HIS A 222 33.10 -10.98 5.07
C HIS A 222 33.83 -10.50 3.80
N PRO A 223 33.89 -9.19 3.51
CA PRO A 223 34.98 -8.69 2.67
C PRO A 223 36.29 -9.17 3.28
N VAL A 224 37.25 -9.59 2.44
CA VAL A 224 38.59 -9.96 2.90
C VAL A 224 39.07 -8.83 3.80
N GLY A 225 39.16 -9.09 5.11
CA GLY A 225 39.62 -8.10 6.05
C GLY A 225 40.96 -7.57 5.56
N GLU A 226 41.11 -6.25 5.52
CA GLU A 226 42.46 -5.70 5.45
C GLU A 226 43.27 -6.38 6.56
N PRO A 227 44.50 -6.86 6.27
CA PRO A 227 45.27 -7.67 7.20
C PRO A 227 45.60 -6.86 8.45
N GLY A 228 44.75 -6.96 9.47
CA GLY A 228 44.96 -6.48 10.81
C GLY A 228 46.00 -7.37 11.48
N TRP A 229 47.17 -6.80 11.66
CA TRP A 229 48.36 -7.45 12.19
C TRP A 229 48.13 -8.03 13.58
N ILE A 230 48.55 -9.28 13.76
CA ILE A 230 48.77 -9.88 15.07
C ILE A 230 49.99 -9.17 15.69
N TYR A 231 49.78 -8.47 16.80
CA TYR A 231 50.77 -8.32 17.87
C TYR A 231 50.08 -8.14 19.21
#